data_AF-A0A4C1UT44-F1
#
_entry.id   AF-A0A4C1UT44-F1
#
_cell.length_a   1.000
_cell.length_b   1.000
_cell.length_c   1.000
_cell.angle_alpha   90.00
_cell.angle_beta   90.00
_cell.angle_gamma   90.00
#
_symmetry.space_group_name_H-M   'P 1'
#
loop_
_entity.id
_entity.type
_entity.pdbx_description
1 polymer ?
#
loop_
_entity_poly.entity_id
_entity_poly.type
_entity_poly.pdbx_seq_one_letter_code
_entity_poly.pdbx_strand_id
1 'polypeptide(L)'
;MAPPRFKETFKTAEQALRLIRAYPDIPRDLFWFLQYVVMNIVVGTLFFWLLNSIINHDVPKGDYGEACKNGTMVIVYIVVNTKYWILMSHQRALADLLAKVDDDPRRETYSPEEEAAVTLYAHKKGVFVCKLWIVVAFSIPILLVLHAVLEMCWLAYQGNFHLVPMYDLTYPDSINELKYLPSVYAANFVHCMLYATFVVAGYIGFDPLAPCLMLHACGQLEVVRLRIGKLFPASGFDLKETQRKLGDIVTHLQEIYWYVSSLSNANNVTCT
;
A
#
# COMPACT_ATOMS: atom_id res chain seq x y z
N MET A 1 -21.72 7.75 -18.47
CA MET A 1 -21.79 8.06 -17.02
C MET A 1 -20.34 8.36 -16.62
N ALA A 2 -19.99 9.59 -16.25
CA ALA A 2 -18.57 9.98 -16.12
C ALA A 2 -17.72 8.90 -15.38
N PRO A 3 -16.49 8.59 -15.84
CA PRO A 3 -15.65 7.55 -15.22
C PRO A 3 -15.52 7.81 -13.72
N PRO A 4 -15.38 6.80 -12.85
CA PRO A 4 -15.32 6.99 -11.39
C PRO A 4 -14.06 7.73 -10.94
N ARG A 5 -14.15 8.46 -9.82
CA ARG A 5 -13.00 9.17 -9.21
C ARG A 5 -11.97 8.16 -8.66
N PHE A 6 -10.72 8.59 -8.48
CA PHE A 6 -9.68 7.77 -7.84
C PHE A 6 -10.14 7.34 -6.44
N LYS A 7 -10.64 8.29 -5.63
CA LYS A 7 -11.15 8.02 -4.28
C LYS A 7 -12.28 6.99 -4.25
N GLU A 8 -13.15 7.01 -5.26
CA GLU A 8 -14.25 6.06 -5.39
C GLU A 8 -13.74 4.67 -5.81
N THR A 9 -12.75 4.63 -6.70
CA THR A 9 -12.21 3.40 -7.30
C THR A 9 -11.26 2.66 -6.36
N PHE A 10 -10.42 3.39 -5.61
CA PHE A 10 -9.33 2.85 -4.80
C PHE A 10 -9.52 3.06 -3.30
N LYS A 11 -10.79 3.01 -2.86
CA LYS A 11 -11.20 3.25 -1.48
C LYS A 11 -10.42 2.43 -0.46
N THR A 12 -10.08 1.18 -0.76
CA THR A 12 -9.34 0.32 0.18
C THR A 12 -7.91 0.81 0.41
N ALA A 13 -7.20 1.24 -0.65
CA ALA A 13 -5.86 1.79 -0.52
C ALA A 13 -5.89 3.14 0.22
N GLU A 14 -6.87 3.99 -0.09
CA GLU A 14 -7.10 5.23 0.66
C GLU A 14 -7.35 4.96 2.15
N GLN A 15 -8.26 4.06 2.49
CA GLN A 15 -8.57 3.70 3.87
C GLN A 15 -7.35 3.15 4.62
N ALA A 16 -6.54 2.32 3.96
CA ALA A 16 -5.31 1.79 4.52
C ALA A 16 -4.31 2.92 4.84
N LEU A 17 -4.09 3.86 3.92
CA LEU A 17 -3.25 5.04 4.17
C LEU A 17 -3.81 5.95 5.26
N ARG A 18 -5.14 6.11 5.34
CA ARG A 18 -5.78 6.88 6.41
C ARG A 18 -5.64 6.22 7.77
N LEU A 19 -5.71 4.88 7.83
CA LEU A 19 -5.55 4.09 9.06
C LEU A 19 -4.19 4.36 9.71
N ILE A 20 -3.13 4.38 8.91
CA ILE A 20 -1.77 4.72 9.38
C ILE A 20 -1.47 6.23 9.35
N ARG A 21 -2.49 7.06 9.07
CA ARG A 21 -2.39 8.52 8.96
C ARG A 21 -1.36 9.00 7.93
N ALA A 22 -1.07 8.23 6.89
CA ALA A 22 -0.14 8.59 5.82
C ALA A 22 -0.83 9.29 4.63
N TYR A 23 -2.17 9.30 4.55
CA TYR A 23 -2.88 9.86 3.40
C TYR A 23 -2.64 11.39 3.23
N PRO A 24 -2.53 11.91 1.99
CA PRO A 24 -2.03 13.27 1.75
C PRO A 24 -2.92 14.44 2.17
N ASP A 25 -4.21 14.22 2.41
CA ASP A 25 -5.13 15.29 2.82
C ASP A 25 -5.14 15.54 4.34
N ILE A 26 -4.47 14.68 5.11
CA ILE A 26 -4.47 14.78 6.57
C ILE A 26 -3.53 15.92 6.98
N PRO A 27 -4.03 16.93 7.74
CA PRO A 27 -3.20 18.03 8.22
C PRO A 27 -2.14 17.51 9.19
N ARG A 28 -0.93 18.08 9.10
CA ARG A 28 0.23 17.71 9.93
C ARG A 28 0.35 18.66 11.12
N ASP A 29 -0.65 18.63 11.98
CA ASP A 29 -0.66 19.39 13.23
C ASP A 29 0.10 18.65 14.35
N LEU A 30 0.26 19.30 15.50
CA LEU A 30 0.90 18.70 16.67
C LEU A 30 0.18 17.42 17.13
N PHE A 31 -1.14 17.36 16.94
CA PHE A 31 -1.95 16.19 17.26
C PHE A 31 -1.60 14.99 16.37
N TRP A 32 -1.46 15.21 15.06
CA TRP A 32 -0.96 14.20 14.13
C TRP A 32 0.43 13.71 14.52
N PHE A 33 1.34 14.63 14.85
CA PHE A 33 2.70 14.27 15.26
C PHE A 33 2.70 13.39 16.53
N LEU A 34 1.89 13.75 17.52
CA LEU A 34 1.74 12.95 18.74
C LEU A 34 1.20 11.55 18.43
N GLN A 35 0.18 11.44 17.59
CA GLN A 35 -0.37 10.13 17.15
C GLN A 35 0.68 9.30 16.41
N TYR A 36 1.44 9.93 15.50
CA TYR A 36 2.52 9.28 14.77
C TYR A 36 3.60 8.75 15.74
N VAL A 37 4.03 9.56 16.70
CA VAL A 37 5.02 9.15 17.71
C VAL A 37 4.49 7.98 18.54
N VAL A 38 3.26 8.04 19.04
CA VAL A 38 2.65 6.94 19.81
C VAL A 38 2.57 5.66 18.98
N MET A 39 2.09 5.73 17.73
CA MET A 39 2.02 4.59 16.84
C MET A 39 3.40 3.98 16.59
N ASN A 40 4.42 4.81 16.35
CA ASN A 40 5.79 4.33 16.11
C ASN A 40 6.45 3.77 17.37
N ILE A 41 6.15 4.31 18.55
CA ILE A 41 6.61 3.71 19.82
C ILE A 41 6.01 2.31 19.97
N VAL A 42 4.69 2.17 19.76
CA VAL A 42 4.01 0.88 19.88
C VAL A 42 4.54 -0.12 18.87
N VAL A 43 4.63 0.22 17.58
CA VAL A 43 5.12 -0.74 16.57
C VAL A 43 6.65 -0.94 16.69
N GLY A 44 7.40 0.10 17.05
CA GLY A 44 8.85 0.09 17.18
C GLY A 44 9.37 -0.70 18.37
N THR A 45 8.63 -0.79 19.47
CA THR A 45 9.03 -1.66 20.61
C THR A 45 9.11 -3.12 20.20
N LEU A 46 8.19 -3.60 19.34
CA LEU A 46 8.26 -4.97 18.81
C LEU A 46 9.49 -5.18 17.91
N PHE A 47 9.85 -4.17 17.11
CA PHE A 47 11.09 -4.19 16.32
C PHE A 47 12.33 -4.34 17.20
N PHE A 48 12.42 -3.60 18.31
CA PHE A 48 13.53 -3.74 19.25
C PHE A 48 13.53 -5.10 19.95
N TRP A 49 12.37 -5.66 20.28
CA TRP A 49 12.28 -7.02 20.84
C TRP A 49 12.70 -8.09 19.85
N LEU A 50 12.33 -7.98 18.57
CA LEU A 50 12.79 -8.86 17.50
C LEU A 50 14.31 -8.81 17.36
N LEU A 51 14.90 -7.61 17.31
CA LEU A 51 16.36 -7.44 17.24
C LEU A 51 17.05 -8.05 18.47
N ASN A 52 16.50 -7.83 19.66
CA ASN A 52 17.02 -8.43 20.89
C ASN A 52 17.00 -9.96 20.83
N SER A 53 15.89 -10.55 20.37
CA SER A 53 15.77 -12.01 20.20
C SER A 53 16.86 -12.54 19.26
N ILE A 54 17.02 -11.92 18.09
CA ILE A 54 17.99 -12.36 17.08
C ILE A 54 19.43 -12.28 17.62
N ILE A 55 19.82 -11.13 18.16
CA ILE A 55 21.21 -10.84 18.53
C ILE A 55 21.62 -11.58 19.81
N ASN A 56 20.75 -11.62 20.82
CA ASN A 56 21.10 -12.13 22.14
C ASN A 56 20.68 -13.58 22.39
N HIS A 57 19.79 -14.15 21.56
CA HIS A 57 19.26 -15.50 21.78
C HIS A 57 19.37 -16.39 20.55
N ASP A 58 18.77 -16.04 19.41
CA ASP A 58 18.61 -16.95 18.27
C ASP A 58 19.97 -17.29 17.65
N VAL A 59 20.80 -16.28 17.34
CA VAL A 59 22.13 -16.48 16.75
C VAL A 59 23.12 -17.16 17.73
N PRO A 60 23.27 -16.72 19.00
CA PRO A 60 24.20 -17.35 19.94
C PRO A 60 23.86 -18.81 20.26
N LYS A 61 22.57 -19.19 20.23
CA LYS A 61 22.12 -20.58 20.45
C LYS A 61 22.21 -21.45 19.19
N GLY A 62 22.55 -20.88 18.04
CA GLY A 62 22.59 -21.58 16.76
C GLY A 62 21.21 -21.86 16.15
N ASP A 63 20.16 -21.18 16.62
CA ASP A 63 18.80 -21.31 16.11
C ASP A 63 18.57 -20.36 14.92
N TYR A 64 19.22 -20.70 13.81
CA TYR A 64 19.14 -19.88 12.59
C TYR A 64 17.74 -19.86 11.96
N GLY A 65 16.89 -20.86 12.26
CA GLY A 65 15.52 -20.91 11.77
C GLY A 65 14.69 -19.76 12.34
N GLU A 66 14.72 -19.60 13.67
CA GLU A 66 14.04 -18.50 14.34
C GLU A 66 14.69 -17.14 14.03
N ALA A 67 16.03 -17.08 13.96
CA ALA A 67 16.73 -15.86 13.55
C ALA A 67 16.26 -15.36 12.17
N CYS A 68 16.06 -16.27 11.20
CA CYS A 68 15.56 -15.92 9.87
C CYS A 68 14.10 -15.43 9.90
N LYS A 69 13.23 -16.07 10.68
CA LYS A 69 11.82 -15.66 10.83
C LYS A 69 11.73 -14.27 11.45
N ASN A 70 12.40 -14.07 12.59
CA ASN A 70 12.44 -12.78 13.29
C ASN A 70 13.09 -11.69 12.40
N GLY A 71 14.19 -12.02 11.71
CA GLY A 71 14.87 -11.12 10.78
C GLY A 71 13.98 -10.66 9.62
N THR A 72 13.13 -11.55 9.09
CA THR A 72 12.15 -11.19 8.06
C THR A 72 11.18 -10.12 8.56
N MET A 73 10.71 -10.25 9.81
CA MET A 73 9.81 -9.26 10.40
C MET A 73 10.51 -7.92 10.61
N VAL A 74 11.77 -7.91 11.06
CA VAL A 74 12.61 -6.71 11.18
C VAL A 74 12.74 -5.98 9.83
N ILE A 75 13.03 -6.73 8.75
CA ILE A 75 13.13 -6.17 7.40
C ILE A 75 11.80 -5.54 6.98
N VAL A 76 10.69 -6.22 7.22
CA VAL A 76 9.35 -5.72 6.90
C VAL A 76 9.05 -4.40 7.63
N TYR A 77 9.41 -4.28 8.92
CA TYR A 77 9.27 -3.03 9.66
C TYR A 77 10.05 -1.89 9.00
N ILE A 78 11.33 -2.13 8.66
CA ILE A 78 12.20 -1.13 8.03
C ILE A 78 11.60 -0.69 6.70
N VAL A 79 11.21 -1.64 5.84
CA VAL A 79 10.63 -1.33 4.52
C VAL A 79 9.37 -0.47 4.64
N VAL A 80 8.44 -0.84 5.52
CA VAL A 80 7.19 -0.08 5.70
C VAL A 80 7.47 1.32 6.26
N ASN A 81 8.40 1.47 7.20
CA ASN A 81 8.77 2.78 7.74
C ASN A 81 9.47 3.67 6.72
N THR A 82 10.35 3.10 5.89
CA THR A 82 10.97 3.83 4.78
C THR A 82 9.91 4.31 3.80
N LYS A 83 8.97 3.44 3.38
CA LYS A 83 7.83 3.81 2.53
C LYS A 83 6.97 4.91 3.17
N TYR A 84 6.70 4.81 4.47
CA TYR A 84 5.98 5.81 5.22
C TYR A 84 6.70 7.16 5.17
N TRP A 85 8.00 7.19 5.46
CA TRP A 85 8.81 8.40 5.42
C TRP A 85 8.85 9.01 4.02
N ILE A 86 8.94 8.19 2.96
CA ILE A 86 8.89 8.66 1.57
C ILE A 86 7.55 9.32 1.25
N LEU A 87 6.43 8.67 1.61
CA LEU A 87 5.06 9.21 1.46
C LEU A 87 4.93 10.58 2.13
N MET A 88 5.47 10.70 3.34
CA MET A 88 5.44 11.93 4.12
C MET A 88 6.27 13.04 3.45
N SER A 89 7.45 12.70 2.95
CA SER A 89 8.36 13.65 2.31
C SER A 89 7.82 14.17 0.96
N HIS A 90 7.07 13.33 0.24
CA HIS A 90 6.54 13.64 -1.10
C HIS A 90 5.02 13.86 -1.12
N GLN A 91 4.43 14.16 0.04
CA GLN A 91 2.99 14.26 0.22
C GLN A 91 2.32 15.23 -0.76
N ARG A 92 2.94 16.39 -1.02
CA ARG A 92 2.41 17.39 -1.97
C ARG A 92 2.37 16.84 -3.40
N ALA A 93 3.46 16.22 -3.85
CA ALA A 93 3.52 15.63 -5.17
C ALA A 93 2.47 14.52 -5.33
N LEU A 94 2.28 13.68 -4.32
CA LEU A 94 1.23 12.65 -4.33
C LEU A 94 -0.18 13.28 -4.33
N ALA A 95 -0.42 14.32 -3.54
CA ALA A 95 -1.69 15.04 -3.54
C ALA A 95 -1.99 15.65 -4.92
N ASP A 96 -1.01 16.28 -5.56
CA ASP A 96 -1.15 16.88 -6.89
C ASP A 96 -1.43 15.81 -7.97
N LEU A 97 -0.77 14.65 -7.89
CA LEU A 97 -1.03 13.53 -8.80
C LEU A 97 -2.45 12.99 -8.63
N LEU A 98 -2.92 12.82 -7.39
CA LEU A 98 -4.27 12.34 -7.11
C LEU A 98 -5.33 13.36 -7.54
N ALA A 99 -5.09 14.65 -7.31
CA ALA A 99 -5.98 15.72 -7.74
C ALA A 99 -6.13 15.75 -9.27
N LYS A 100 -5.03 15.56 -10.03
CA LYS A 100 -5.09 15.47 -11.50
C LYS A 100 -5.99 14.34 -12.00
N VAL A 101 -6.10 13.24 -11.26
CA VAL A 101 -6.99 12.12 -11.61
C VAL A 101 -8.45 12.44 -11.24
N ASP A 102 -8.66 13.00 -10.05
CA ASP A 102 -10.00 13.26 -9.51
C ASP A 102 -10.71 14.42 -10.22
N ASP A 103 -9.94 15.47 -10.58
CA ASP A 103 -10.44 16.74 -11.12
C ASP A 103 -10.20 16.88 -12.64
N ASP A 104 -9.99 15.77 -13.38
CA ASP A 104 -9.81 15.82 -14.83
C ASP A 104 -11.09 16.35 -15.52
N PRO A 105 -11.06 17.55 -16.12
CA PRO A 105 -12.24 18.18 -16.72
C PRO A 105 -12.74 17.44 -17.97
N ARG A 106 -11.90 16.58 -18.58
CA ARG A 106 -12.26 15.85 -19.80
C ARG A 106 -13.29 14.76 -19.55
N ARG A 107 -13.49 14.34 -18.30
CA ARG A 107 -14.40 13.25 -17.92
C ARG A 107 -15.85 13.51 -18.32
N GLU A 108 -16.26 14.77 -18.37
CA GLU A 108 -17.60 15.17 -18.79
C GLU A 108 -17.77 15.16 -20.32
N THR A 109 -16.65 15.20 -21.05
CA THR A 109 -16.62 15.29 -22.52
C THR A 109 -16.33 13.96 -23.21
N TYR A 110 -16.11 12.88 -22.45
CA TYR A 110 -15.79 11.58 -23.03
C TYR A 110 -16.98 10.99 -23.81
N SER A 111 -16.68 10.51 -25.00
CA SER A 111 -17.56 9.60 -25.73
C SER A 111 -17.69 8.26 -24.99
N PRO A 112 -18.74 7.46 -25.27
CA PRO A 112 -18.95 6.17 -24.62
C PRO A 112 -17.76 5.20 -24.75
N GLU A 113 -17.05 5.23 -25.87
CA GLU A 113 -15.87 4.39 -26.12
C GLU A 113 -14.67 4.82 -25.25
N GLU A 114 -14.47 6.13 -25.09
CA GLU A 114 -13.40 6.69 -24.26
C GLU A 114 -13.67 6.43 -22.76
N GLU A 115 -14.92 6.60 -22.34
CA GLU A 115 -15.37 6.28 -20.98
C GLU A 115 -15.15 4.80 -20.66
N ALA A 116 -15.49 3.90 -21.59
CA ALA A 116 -15.25 2.47 -21.45
C ALA A 116 -13.75 2.13 -21.35
N ALA A 117 -12.90 2.82 -22.12
CA ALA A 117 -11.45 2.64 -22.07
C ALA A 117 -10.87 3.04 -20.70
N VAL A 118 -11.19 4.25 -20.21
CA VAL A 118 -10.72 4.73 -18.90
C VAL A 118 -11.21 3.82 -17.78
N THR A 119 -12.49 3.41 -17.83
CA THR A 119 -13.09 2.53 -16.83
C THR A 119 -12.46 1.14 -16.83
N LEU A 120 -12.08 0.59 -18.00
CA LEU A 120 -11.37 -0.68 -18.10
C LEU A 120 -10.05 -0.65 -17.33
N TYR A 121 -9.23 0.39 -17.55
CA TYR A 121 -7.93 0.52 -16.88
C TYR A 121 -8.06 0.84 -15.40
N ALA A 122 -8.92 1.79 -15.03
CA ALA A 122 -9.12 2.18 -13.63
C ALA A 122 -9.81 1.08 -12.82
N HIS A 123 -10.98 0.61 -13.26
CA HIS A 123 -11.83 -0.27 -12.47
C HIS A 123 -11.47 -1.75 -12.64
N LYS A 124 -11.22 -2.26 -13.85
CA LYS A 124 -10.88 -3.70 -13.98
C LYS A 124 -9.43 -3.97 -13.60
N LYS A 125 -8.48 -3.23 -14.19
CA LYS A 125 -7.05 -3.48 -13.96
C LYS A 125 -6.58 -2.90 -12.63
N GLY A 126 -6.93 -1.66 -12.32
CA GLY A 126 -6.50 -1.01 -11.06
C GLY A 126 -7.03 -1.73 -9.82
N VAL A 127 -8.35 -1.97 -9.74
CA VAL A 127 -8.94 -2.68 -8.59
C VAL A 127 -8.39 -4.10 -8.47
N PHE A 128 -8.07 -4.77 -9.58
CA PHE A 128 -7.41 -6.07 -9.54
C PHE A 128 -6.04 -5.99 -8.86
N VAL A 129 -5.22 -4.97 -9.18
CA VAL A 129 -3.94 -4.74 -8.52
C VAL A 129 -4.13 -4.49 -7.01
N CYS A 130 -5.10 -3.67 -6.61
CA CYS A 130 -5.39 -3.47 -5.19
C CYS A 130 -5.81 -4.77 -4.50
N LYS A 131 -6.67 -5.59 -5.13
CA LYS A 131 -7.09 -6.89 -4.59
C LYS A 131 -5.92 -7.85 -4.43
N LEU A 132 -5.00 -7.88 -5.40
CA LEU A 132 -3.78 -8.69 -5.31
C LEU A 132 -2.95 -8.28 -4.09
N TRP A 133 -2.75 -6.98 -3.88
CA TRP A 133 -2.00 -6.48 -2.72
C TRP A 133 -2.68 -6.76 -1.39
N ILE A 134 -4.02 -6.76 -1.33
CA ILE A 134 -4.76 -7.21 -0.14
C ILE A 134 -4.44 -8.67 0.16
N VAL A 135 -4.54 -9.56 -0.84
CA VAL A 135 -4.25 -11.00 -0.66
C VAL A 135 -2.81 -11.21 -0.20
N VAL A 136 -1.85 -10.55 -0.86
CA VAL A 136 -0.43 -10.66 -0.51
C VAL A 136 -0.16 -10.13 0.90
N ALA A 137 -0.65 -8.94 1.25
CA ALA A 137 -0.40 -8.33 2.55
C ALA A 137 -0.99 -9.14 3.72
N PHE A 138 -2.19 -9.71 3.56
CA PHE A 138 -2.81 -10.51 4.61
C PHE A 138 -2.30 -11.95 4.69
N SER A 139 -1.67 -12.48 3.64
CA SER A 139 -1.23 -13.88 3.61
C SER A 139 -0.29 -14.24 4.77
N ILE A 140 0.74 -13.43 5.02
CA ILE A 140 1.74 -13.72 6.05
C ILE A 140 1.16 -13.64 7.47
N PRO A 141 0.47 -12.55 7.89
CA PRO A 141 -0.17 -12.50 9.20
C PRO A 141 -1.17 -13.64 9.45
N ILE A 142 -1.96 -14.01 8.44
CA ILE A 142 -2.93 -15.12 8.56
C ILE A 142 -2.20 -16.44 8.79
N LEU A 143 -1.13 -16.71 8.03
CA LEU A 143 -0.33 -17.93 8.20
C LEU A 143 0.30 -18.03 9.59
N LEU A 144 0.79 -16.90 10.13
CA LEU A 144 1.37 -16.85 11.47
C LEU A 144 0.33 -17.13 12.57
N VAL A 145 -0.85 -16.53 12.47
CA VAL A 145 -1.95 -16.81 13.41
C VAL A 145 -2.41 -18.26 13.29
N LEU A 146 -2.55 -18.77 12.06
CA LEU A 146 -2.97 -20.15 11.82
C LEU A 146 -1.95 -21.14 12.38
N HIS A 147 -0.65 -20.89 12.19
CA HIS A 147 0.43 -21.69 12.77
C HIS A 147 0.28 -21.79 14.30
N ALA A 148 0.18 -20.65 14.99
CA ALA A 148 0.03 -20.61 16.44
C ALA A 148 -1.23 -21.34 16.93
N VAL A 149 -2.37 -21.18 16.25
CA VAL A 149 -3.63 -21.85 16.61
C VAL A 149 -3.54 -23.36 16.40
N LEU A 150 -2.99 -23.81 15.27
CA LEU A 150 -2.83 -25.24 14.98
C LEU A 150 -1.89 -25.91 15.99
N GLU A 151 -0.81 -25.23 16.37
CA GLU A 151 0.13 -25.73 17.37
C GLU A 151 -0.53 -25.84 18.75
N MET A 152 -1.30 -24.82 19.18
CA MET A 152 -2.09 -24.89 20.42
C MET A 152 -3.10 -26.05 20.42
N CYS A 153 -3.82 -26.25 19.32
CA CYS A 153 -4.77 -27.36 19.18
C CYS A 153 -4.08 -28.74 19.27
N TRP A 154 -2.91 -28.86 18.64
CA TRP A 154 -2.11 -30.09 18.66
C TRP A 154 -1.60 -30.41 20.07
N LEU A 155 -1.10 -29.40 20.78
CA LEU A 155 -0.64 -29.53 22.17
C LEU A 155 -1.79 -29.86 23.13
N ALA A 156 -2.98 -29.28 22.90
CA ALA A 156 -4.19 -29.64 23.64
C ALA A 156 -4.56 -31.12 23.44
N TYR A 157 -4.47 -31.62 22.19
CA TYR A 157 -4.73 -33.02 21.88
C TYR A 157 -3.76 -33.98 22.59
N GLN A 158 -2.49 -33.58 22.74
CA GLN A 158 -1.49 -34.35 23.48
C GLN A 158 -1.60 -34.25 25.01
N GLY A 159 -2.55 -33.45 25.53
CA GLY A 159 -2.74 -33.25 26.97
C GLY A 159 -1.78 -32.23 27.61
N ASN A 160 -0.97 -31.53 26.81
CA ASN A 160 0.03 -30.54 27.27
C ASN A 160 -0.33 -29.13 26.77
N PHE A 161 -1.54 -28.68 27.09
CA PHE A 161 -2.01 -27.37 26.65
C PHE A 161 -1.13 -26.25 27.22
N HIS A 162 -0.56 -25.46 26.31
CA HIS A 162 0.10 -24.20 26.63
C HIS A 162 -0.16 -23.17 25.54
N LEU A 163 -0.08 -21.89 25.90
CA LEU A 163 -0.31 -20.78 24.99
C LEU A 163 0.90 -20.60 24.08
N VAL A 164 0.69 -20.72 22.77
CA VAL A 164 1.74 -20.57 21.76
C VAL A 164 1.72 -19.14 21.22
N PRO A 165 2.82 -18.37 21.36
CA PRO A 165 2.88 -16.99 20.87
C PRO A 165 2.86 -16.94 19.34
N MET A 166 2.36 -15.83 18.78
CA MET A 166 2.29 -15.64 17.33
C MET A 166 3.67 -15.44 16.68
N TYR A 167 4.60 -14.84 17.43
CA TYR A 167 6.02 -14.77 17.09
C TYR A 167 6.80 -15.42 18.23
N ASP A 168 7.75 -16.30 17.89
CA ASP A 168 8.60 -16.92 18.89
C ASP A 168 9.71 -15.93 19.32
N LEU A 169 9.30 -14.99 20.16
CA LEU A 169 10.14 -13.93 20.69
C LEU A 169 10.76 -14.38 22.01
N THR A 170 12.08 -14.30 22.10
CA THR A 170 12.77 -14.35 23.39
C THR A 170 12.91 -12.93 23.92
N TYR A 171 12.09 -12.63 24.93
CA TYR A 171 12.16 -11.37 25.67
C TYR A 171 13.35 -11.38 26.63
N PRO A 172 13.79 -10.22 27.15
CA PRO A 172 14.70 -10.18 28.28
C PRO A 172 14.17 -11.04 29.44
N ASP A 173 15.08 -11.68 30.21
CA ASP A 173 14.76 -12.75 31.16
C ASP A 173 13.61 -12.39 32.12
N SER A 174 13.54 -11.14 32.60
CA SER A 174 12.49 -10.65 33.49
C SER A 174 11.07 -10.71 32.92
N ILE A 175 10.92 -10.68 31.59
CA ILE A 175 9.63 -10.71 30.89
C ILE A 175 9.39 -12.10 30.29
N ASN A 176 10.46 -12.82 29.92
CA ASN A 176 10.37 -14.09 29.23
C ASN A 176 9.69 -15.18 30.06
N GLU A 177 9.88 -15.17 31.38
CA GLU A 177 9.18 -16.10 32.30
C GLU A 177 7.68 -15.79 32.43
N LEU A 178 7.31 -14.51 32.29
CA LEU A 178 5.94 -14.05 32.43
C LEU A 178 5.10 -14.22 31.16
N LYS A 179 5.72 -14.51 30.01
CA LYS A 179 5.05 -14.53 28.69
C LYS A 179 3.96 -15.59 28.54
N TYR A 180 4.00 -16.63 29.38
CA TYR A 180 3.00 -17.70 29.41
C TYR A 180 1.80 -17.40 30.31
N LEU A 181 1.86 -16.33 31.12
CA LEU A 181 0.70 -15.88 31.87
C LEU A 181 -0.38 -15.40 30.88
N PRO A 182 -1.66 -15.79 31.05
CA PRO A 182 -2.71 -15.46 30.09
C PRO A 182 -2.85 -13.96 29.78
N SER A 183 -2.65 -13.10 30.77
CA SER A 183 -2.70 -11.64 30.60
C SER A 183 -1.54 -11.10 29.77
N VAL A 184 -0.32 -11.57 30.00
CA VAL A 184 0.89 -11.16 29.26
C VAL A 184 0.84 -11.72 27.84
N TYR A 185 0.41 -12.97 27.69
CA TYR A 185 0.14 -13.57 26.39
C TYR A 185 -0.85 -12.74 25.56
N ALA A 186 -2.00 -12.39 26.15
CA ALA A 186 -3.02 -11.57 25.47
C ALA A 186 -2.48 -10.19 25.10
N ALA A 187 -1.70 -9.55 25.97
CA ALA A 187 -1.07 -8.26 25.70
C ALA A 187 -0.07 -8.36 24.52
N ASN A 188 0.79 -9.38 24.52
CA ASN A 188 1.73 -9.62 23.42
C ASN A 188 1.00 -9.92 22.11
N PHE A 189 -0.07 -10.71 22.15
CA PHE A 189 -0.89 -11.00 20.97
C PHE A 189 -1.50 -9.72 20.38
N VAL A 190 -2.08 -8.85 21.22
CA VAL A 190 -2.61 -7.54 20.78
C VAL A 190 -1.51 -6.67 20.20
N HIS A 191 -0.33 -6.63 20.83
CA HIS A 191 0.81 -5.86 20.34
C HIS A 191 1.29 -6.34 18.96
N CYS A 192 1.36 -7.66 18.76
CA CYS A 192 1.67 -8.28 17.48
C CYS A 192 0.62 -7.98 16.41
N MET A 193 -0.67 -7.99 16.77
CA MET A 193 -1.76 -7.60 15.87
C MET A 193 -1.69 -6.13 15.46
N LEU A 194 -1.32 -5.22 16.37
CA LEU A 194 -1.13 -3.80 16.05
C LEU A 194 0.03 -3.61 15.06
N TYR A 195 1.15 -4.32 15.28
CA TYR A 195 2.27 -4.34 14.36
C TYR A 195 1.85 -4.85 12.97
N ALA A 196 1.18 -6.01 12.91
CA ALA A 196 0.71 -6.58 11.66
C ALA A 196 -0.26 -5.65 10.93
N THR A 197 -1.18 -5.01 11.66
CA THR A 197 -2.13 -4.04 11.10
C THR A 197 -1.43 -2.84 10.48
N PHE A 198 -0.41 -2.28 11.16
CA PHE A 198 0.39 -1.17 10.63
C PHE A 198 1.11 -1.56 9.33
N VAL A 199 1.77 -2.73 9.34
CA VAL A 199 2.49 -3.26 8.17
C VAL A 199 1.54 -3.52 7.00
N VAL A 200 0.44 -4.23 7.24
CA VAL A 200 -0.58 -4.56 6.22
C VAL A 200 -1.16 -3.30 5.59
N ALA A 201 -1.49 -2.31 6.41
CA ALA A 201 -1.99 -1.04 5.91
C ALA A 201 -0.94 -0.27 5.10
N GLY A 202 0.34 -0.37 5.47
CA GLY A 202 1.46 0.14 4.68
C GLY A 202 1.50 -0.45 3.28
N TYR A 203 1.46 -1.78 3.15
CA TYR A 203 1.49 -2.46 1.85
C TYR A 203 0.23 -2.24 1.01
N ILE A 204 -0.96 -2.37 1.59
CA ILE A 204 -2.24 -2.15 0.88
C ILE A 204 -2.40 -0.70 0.46
N GLY A 205 -1.87 0.22 1.27
CA GLY A 205 -1.96 1.65 1.01
C GLY A 205 -0.96 2.14 -0.02
N PHE A 206 0.32 1.76 0.10
CA PHE A 206 1.41 2.32 -0.70
C PHE A 206 1.63 1.59 -2.03
N ASP A 207 1.84 0.27 -1.98
CA ASP A 207 2.32 -0.52 -3.11
C ASP A 207 1.38 -0.50 -4.34
N PRO A 208 0.04 -0.45 -4.22
CA PRO A 208 -0.81 -0.30 -5.39
C PRO A 208 -0.86 1.13 -5.97
N LEU A 209 -0.39 2.18 -5.26
CA LEU A 209 -0.53 3.57 -5.75
C LEU A 209 0.16 3.77 -7.10
N ALA A 210 1.45 3.47 -7.19
CA ALA A 210 2.22 3.69 -8.40
C ALA A 210 1.64 2.91 -9.61
N PRO A 211 1.32 1.60 -9.49
CA PRO A 211 0.61 0.87 -10.54
C PRO A 211 -0.75 1.47 -10.90
N CYS A 212 -1.55 1.93 -9.93
CA CYS A 212 -2.86 2.52 -10.20
C CYS A 212 -2.74 3.87 -10.94
N LEU A 213 -1.81 4.72 -10.54
CA LEU A 213 -1.51 5.99 -11.22
C LEU A 213 -0.98 5.73 -12.65
N MET A 214 -0.16 4.69 -12.83
CA MET A 214 0.32 4.30 -14.16
C MET A 214 -0.81 3.76 -15.04
N LEU A 215 -1.69 2.92 -14.49
CA LEU A 215 -2.87 2.41 -15.21
C LEU A 215 -3.82 3.54 -15.61
N HIS A 216 -3.96 4.58 -14.78
CA HIS A 216 -4.68 5.79 -15.18
C HIS A 216 -4.05 6.44 -16.42
N ALA A 217 -2.73 6.64 -16.43
CA ALA A 217 -2.02 7.16 -17.60
C ALA A 217 -2.21 6.26 -18.84
N CYS A 218 -2.19 4.93 -18.68
CA CYS A 218 -2.50 4.00 -19.77
C CYS A 218 -3.93 4.15 -20.29
N GLY A 219 -4.90 4.37 -19.41
CA GLY A 219 -6.29 4.67 -19.80
C GLY A 219 -6.38 5.96 -20.61
N GLN A 220 -5.67 7.00 -20.20
CA GLN A 220 -5.59 8.26 -20.95
C GLN A 220 -4.91 8.09 -22.32
N LEU A 221 -3.88 7.24 -22.43
CA LEU A 221 -3.26 6.91 -23.72
C LEU A 221 -4.22 6.18 -24.66
N GLU A 222 -5.08 5.30 -24.14
CA GLU A 222 -6.11 4.64 -24.95
C GLU A 222 -7.14 5.64 -25.48
N VAL A 223 -7.52 6.64 -24.67
CA VAL A 223 -8.37 7.76 -25.13
C VAL A 223 -7.72 8.51 -26.28
N VAL A 224 -6.45 8.86 -26.15
CA VAL A 224 -5.69 9.51 -27.24
C VAL A 224 -5.68 8.64 -28.49
N ARG A 225 -5.43 7.34 -28.36
CA ARG A 225 -5.44 6.39 -29.48
C ARG A 225 -6.78 6.39 -30.21
N LEU A 226 -7.89 6.36 -29.47
CA LEU A 226 -9.24 6.42 -30.04
C LEU A 226 -9.49 7.74 -30.79
N ARG A 227 -9.03 8.87 -30.23
CA ARG A 227 -9.12 10.19 -30.89
C ARG A 227 -8.31 10.27 -32.17
N ILE A 228 -7.09 9.73 -32.18
CA ILE A 228 -6.25 9.62 -33.40
C ILE A 228 -6.96 8.78 -34.47
N GLY A 229 -7.57 7.66 -34.10
CA GLY A 229 -8.34 6.82 -35.02
C GLY A 229 -9.53 7.54 -35.68
N LYS A 230 -10.07 8.56 -35.01
CA LYS A 230 -11.19 9.40 -35.50
C LYS A 230 -10.73 10.70 -36.18
N LEU A 231 -9.42 10.90 -36.34
CA LEU A 231 -8.86 12.15 -36.85
C LEU A 231 -9.18 12.38 -38.33
N PHE A 232 -9.23 11.30 -39.13
CA PHE A 232 -9.54 11.35 -40.56
C PHE A 232 -10.84 10.59 -40.85
N PRO A 233 -12.01 11.21 -40.65
CA PRO A 233 -13.29 10.56 -40.92
C PRO A 233 -13.46 10.27 -42.41
N ALA A 234 -14.13 9.17 -42.73
CA ALA A 234 -14.43 8.79 -44.11
C ALA A 234 -15.40 9.77 -44.81
N SER A 235 -16.15 10.56 -44.04
CA SER A 235 -17.26 11.42 -44.50
C SER A 235 -16.85 12.88 -44.78
N GLY A 236 -15.70 13.09 -45.40
CA GLY A 236 -15.22 14.41 -45.82
C GLY A 236 -14.16 15.01 -44.90
N PHE A 237 -13.10 15.53 -45.53
CA PHE A 237 -11.95 16.12 -44.84
C PHE A 237 -12.15 17.62 -44.63
N ASP A 238 -12.22 18.07 -43.38
CA ASP A 238 -12.13 19.47 -43.00
C ASP A 238 -10.76 19.75 -42.37
N LEU A 239 -9.95 20.56 -43.06
CA LEU A 239 -8.61 20.93 -42.61
C LEU A 239 -8.62 21.67 -41.26
N LYS A 240 -9.57 22.60 -41.03
CA LYS A 240 -9.62 23.38 -39.80
C LYS A 240 -10.03 22.52 -38.61
N GLU A 241 -11.02 21.65 -38.79
CA GLU A 241 -11.45 20.74 -37.74
C GLU A 241 -10.37 19.71 -37.40
N THR A 242 -9.70 19.17 -38.43
CA THR A 242 -8.59 18.22 -38.25
C THR A 242 -7.42 18.86 -37.51
N GLN A 243 -7.04 20.10 -37.87
CA GLN A 243 -5.97 20.83 -37.18
C GLN A 243 -6.30 21.08 -35.71
N ARG A 244 -7.55 21.44 -35.39
CA ARG A 244 -8.01 21.60 -34.01
C ARG A 244 -7.92 20.29 -33.23
N LYS A 245 -8.49 19.20 -33.75
CA LYS A 245 -8.46 17.87 -33.11
C LYS A 245 -7.04 17.37 -32.89
N LEU A 246 -6.14 17.60 -33.85
CA LEU A 246 -4.74 17.25 -33.72
C LEU A 246 -4.05 18.07 -32.61
N GLY A 247 -4.35 19.37 -32.51
CA GLY A 247 -3.89 20.22 -31.41
C GLY A 247 -4.33 19.71 -30.04
N ASP A 248 -5.59 19.30 -29.91
CA ASP A 248 -6.14 18.73 -28.67
C ASP A 248 -5.45 17.41 -28.32
N ILE A 249 -5.21 16.54 -29.31
CA ILE A 249 -4.49 15.26 -29.15
C ILE A 249 -3.05 15.49 -28.67
N VAL A 250 -2.32 16.42 -29.30
CA VAL A 250 -0.93 16.73 -28.93
C VAL A 250 -0.86 17.28 -27.51
N THR A 251 -1.77 18.18 -27.15
CA THR A 251 -1.85 18.74 -25.79
C THR A 251 -2.11 17.63 -24.76
N HIS A 252 -3.06 16.74 -25.04
CA HIS A 252 -3.37 15.59 -24.18
C HIS A 252 -2.15 14.65 -24.02
N LEU A 253 -1.44 14.35 -25.11
CA LEU A 253 -0.21 13.55 -25.06
C LEU A 253 0.88 14.19 -24.20
N GLN A 254 1.08 15.51 -24.33
CA GLN A 254 2.03 16.24 -23.51
C GLN A 254 1.66 16.18 -22.03
N GLU A 255 0.39 16.36 -21.68
CA GLU A 255 -0.09 16.25 -20.30
C GLU A 255 0.14 14.85 -19.72
N ILE A 256 -0.14 13.79 -20.49
CA ILE A 256 0.16 12.42 -20.08
C ILE A 256 1.66 12.23 -19.84
N TYR A 257 2.49 12.73 -20.76
CA TYR A 257 3.94 12.64 -20.62
C TYR A 257 4.45 13.36 -19.36
N TRP A 258 3.97 14.58 -19.11
CA TRP A 258 4.29 15.34 -17.90
C TRP A 258 3.82 14.62 -16.63
N TYR A 259 2.64 14.01 -16.67
CA TYR A 259 2.11 13.22 -15.57
C TYR A 259 2.98 11.98 -15.28
N VAL A 260 3.34 11.21 -16.31
CA VAL A 260 4.22 10.03 -16.18
C VAL A 260 5.63 10.43 -15.73
N SER A 261 6.16 11.55 -16.22
CA SER A 261 7.45 12.10 -15.77
C SER A 261 7.39 12.50 -14.29
N SER A 262 6.30 13.15 -13.86
CA SER A 262 6.08 13.49 -12.45
C SER A 262 5.98 12.24 -11.57
N LEU A 263 5.28 11.20 -12.05
CA LEU A 263 5.17 9.91 -11.39
C LEU A 263 6.54 9.20 -11.31
N SER A 264 7.33 9.22 -12.38
CA SER A 264 8.68 8.64 -12.41
C SER A 264 9.61 9.36 -11.42
N ASN A 265 9.56 10.70 -11.37
CA ASN A 265 10.35 11.47 -10.41
C ASN A 265 9.91 11.17 -8.96
N ALA A 266 8.61 11.02 -8.70
CA ALA A 266 8.13 10.58 -7.39
C ALA A 266 8.57 9.14 -7.07
N ASN A 267 8.53 8.23 -8.05
CA ASN A 267 8.84 6.81 -7.87
C ASN A 267 10.35 6.52 -7.78
N ASN A 268 11.21 7.25 -8.51
CA ASN A 268 12.66 7.06 -8.47
C ASN A 268 13.25 7.43 -7.10
N VAL A 269 12.56 8.28 -6.33
CA VAL A 269 12.89 8.55 -4.92
C VAL A 269 12.32 7.48 -3.98
N THR A 270 11.33 6.70 -4.44
CA THR A 270 10.71 5.62 -3.66
C THR A 270 11.38 4.23 -3.82
N CYS A 271 12.14 4.03 -4.89
CA CYS A 271 12.79 2.76 -5.24
C CYS A 271 14.28 2.67 -4.84
N THR A 272 14.81 3.69 -4.15
CA THR A 272 16.13 3.69 -3.48
C THR A 272 15.96 3.45 -2.00
#